data_AF-A0A8B8AWF2-F1
#
_entry.id   AF-A0A8B8AWF2-F1
#
_cell.length_a   1.000
_cell.length_b   1.000
_cell.length_c   1.000
_cell.angle_alpha   90.00
_cell.angle_beta   90.00
_cell.angle_gamma   90.00
#
_symmetry.space_group_name_H-M   'P 1'
#
loop_
_entity.id
_entity.type
_entity.pdbx_description
1 polymer ?
#
loop_
_entity_poly.entity_id
_entity_poly.type
_entity_poly.pdbx_seq_one_letter_code
_entity_poly.pdbx_strand_id
1 'polypeptide(L)'
;MSLTHRMNAIDIYSNSWGESDDTDFGGPDNIVQHAIKRGISKGRRSKGSIYVWASGNSGPDDDCNADGYVNSIYTIGIASVSHHGYSASYGETCSAILAATYASGRTNIVTINTHGRCDKMFTGTSASAPIAAGLISLALQANKDLTWRDVQHLIVETSSLEGLTDSHIVTNGVGRKASHNFGFGLMRGEALVNAAKNWTLVSQQRTCSEWCEDKRLIIGSSRQIISNLTTSKCDKQIDYLEHVVAEITFDCSKRGQVEFFLTSAQGTTSKLLTKRRGDNNAVTSFTWKFMSVHYWGESPTGMWSLKMRVTDVASAGILLEWKLTFYGTQNKKNDTEEKSSITQKQKSKEELILLITFGVLAGLLLIVSLNIYAFLRFKRKNKIKNLIVMNNATGVK
;
A
#
# COMPACT_ATOMS: atom_id res chain seq x y z
N MET A 1 0.59 8.04 20.09
CA MET A 1 -0.14 7.06 19.27
C MET A 1 0.64 5.75 19.23
N SER A 2 -0.01 4.62 19.55
CA SER A 2 0.62 3.30 19.74
C SER A 2 1.32 2.77 18.49
N LEU A 3 0.65 2.81 17.34
CA LEU A 3 1.13 2.28 16.07
C LEU A 3 2.34 3.03 15.45
N THR A 4 2.72 4.17 16.01
CA THR A 4 3.94 4.91 15.61
C THR A 4 4.92 5.08 16.77
N HIS A 5 4.66 4.46 17.92
CA HIS A 5 5.51 4.58 19.09
C HIS A 5 6.91 4.05 18.77
N ARG A 6 7.94 4.88 18.99
CA ARG A 6 9.35 4.52 18.77
C ARG A 6 9.63 3.83 17.42
N MET A 7 8.97 4.24 16.34
CA MET A 7 9.04 3.60 15.02
C MET A 7 10.43 3.54 14.35
N ASN A 8 11.45 4.21 14.89
CA ASN A 8 12.85 4.07 14.44
C ASN A 8 13.66 3.05 15.26
N ALA A 9 13.12 2.61 16.39
CA ALA A 9 13.70 1.57 17.25
C ALA A 9 12.87 0.28 17.23
N ILE A 10 11.57 0.37 16.94
CA ILE A 10 10.67 -0.78 16.75
C ILE A 10 10.60 -1.08 15.25
N ASP A 11 10.96 -2.30 14.87
CA ASP A 11 10.88 -2.76 13.48
C ASP A 11 9.49 -3.31 13.13
N ILE A 12 8.94 -4.15 14.00
CA ILE A 12 7.73 -4.93 13.75
C ILE A 12 6.69 -4.64 14.83
N TYR A 13 5.46 -4.40 14.40
CA TYR A 13 4.28 -4.25 15.25
C TYR A 13 3.37 -5.46 15.01
N SER A 14 3.21 -6.32 16.02
CA SER A 14 2.32 -7.50 15.97
C SER A 14 0.99 -7.16 16.62
N ASN A 15 -0.11 -7.25 15.87
CA ASN A 15 -1.43 -6.80 16.29
C ASN A 15 -2.43 -7.94 16.15
N SER A 16 -3.14 -8.24 17.24
CA SER A 16 -4.14 -9.31 17.33
C SER A 16 -5.45 -8.76 17.88
N TRP A 17 -5.92 -7.68 17.27
CA TRP A 17 -7.12 -6.92 17.62
C TRP A 17 -7.71 -6.33 16.34
N GLY A 18 -9.00 -6.03 16.31
CA GLY A 18 -9.69 -5.55 15.11
C GLY A 18 -11.06 -5.02 15.47
N GLU A 19 -11.99 -5.02 14.53
CA GLU A 19 -13.40 -4.79 14.82
C GLU A 19 -13.94 -5.92 15.73
N SER A 20 -14.97 -5.63 16.54
CA SER A 20 -15.63 -6.70 17.32
C SER A 20 -16.21 -7.77 16.39
N ASP A 21 -16.15 -9.04 16.81
CA ASP A 21 -16.50 -10.28 16.08
C ASP A 21 -18.01 -10.40 15.69
N ASP A 22 -18.63 -9.32 15.18
CA ASP A 22 -20.07 -9.16 14.92
C ASP A 22 -20.38 -8.95 13.43
N THR A 23 -19.64 -9.53 12.48
CA THR A 23 -19.92 -9.44 11.02
C THR A 23 -20.16 -8.02 10.48
N ASP A 24 -19.73 -6.98 11.19
CA ASP A 24 -19.89 -5.59 10.76
C ASP A 24 -18.65 -5.16 9.95
N PHE A 25 -18.78 -4.04 9.25
CA PHE A 25 -17.65 -3.40 8.57
C PHE A 25 -17.05 -2.35 9.50
N GLY A 26 -15.78 -2.49 9.78
CA GLY A 26 -15.07 -1.64 10.73
C GLY A 26 -13.62 -1.50 10.36
N GLY A 27 -12.93 -0.50 10.91
CA GLY A 27 -11.54 -0.27 10.56
C GLY A 27 -10.94 1.00 11.17
N PRO A 28 -9.69 1.30 10.83
CA PRO A 28 -8.99 2.44 11.40
C PRO A 28 -9.68 3.75 11.02
N ASP A 29 -9.89 4.61 12.01
CA ASP A 29 -10.29 5.99 11.77
C ASP A 29 -9.21 6.77 10.99
N ASN A 30 -9.51 8.00 10.59
CA ASN A 30 -8.58 8.81 9.83
C ASN A 30 -7.24 9.03 10.55
N ILE A 31 -7.23 9.18 11.88
CA ILE A 31 -5.99 9.40 12.64
C ILE A 31 -5.14 8.13 12.62
N VAL A 32 -5.75 6.97 12.79
CA VAL A 32 -5.10 5.66 12.75
C VAL A 32 -4.56 5.35 11.36
N GLN A 33 -5.33 5.63 10.30
CA GLN A 33 -4.86 5.51 8.93
C GLN A 33 -3.62 6.39 8.66
N HIS A 34 -3.62 7.64 9.14
CA HIS A 34 -2.46 8.52 9.01
C HIS A 34 -1.25 8.01 9.81
N ALA A 35 -1.48 7.40 10.97
CA ALA A 35 -0.42 6.82 11.79
C ALA A 35 0.24 5.62 11.09
N ILE A 36 -0.55 4.70 10.54
CA ILE A 36 -0.05 3.57 9.76
C ILE A 36 0.74 4.08 8.55
N LYS A 37 0.18 4.99 7.74
CA LYS A 37 0.89 5.61 6.60
C LYS A 37 2.18 6.31 7.01
N ARG A 38 2.21 6.95 8.19
CA ARG A 38 3.42 7.55 8.74
C ARG A 38 4.47 6.49 9.10
N GLY A 39 4.06 5.39 9.72
CA GLY A 39 4.95 4.27 10.01
C GLY A 39 5.54 3.66 8.74
N ILE A 40 4.72 3.46 7.71
CA ILE A 40 5.15 2.96 6.40
C ILE A 40 6.15 3.89 5.72
N SER A 41 5.97 5.21 5.81
CA SER A 41 6.84 6.19 5.15
C SER A 41 8.10 6.57 5.94
N LYS A 42 8.03 6.57 7.28
CA LYS A 42 9.08 7.13 8.16
C LYS A 42 9.67 6.12 9.14
N GLY A 43 8.96 5.03 9.43
CA GLY A 43 9.44 3.98 10.33
C GLY A 43 10.69 3.30 9.79
N ARG A 44 11.44 2.67 10.70
CA ARG A 44 12.69 1.95 10.39
C ARG A 44 13.68 2.77 9.57
N ARG A 45 13.82 4.07 9.88
CA ARG A 45 14.65 5.02 9.11
C ARG A 45 14.25 5.04 7.63
N SER A 46 12.96 5.24 7.35
CA SER A 46 12.35 5.27 6.01
C SER A 46 12.33 3.96 5.23
N LYS A 47 12.65 2.82 5.85
CA LYS A 47 12.38 1.49 5.28
C LYS A 47 10.91 1.06 5.45
N GLY A 48 10.20 1.73 6.34
CA GLY A 48 8.80 1.49 6.67
C GLY A 48 8.64 0.46 7.78
N SER A 49 7.86 0.81 8.80
CA SER A 49 7.41 -0.10 9.85
C SER A 49 6.69 -1.30 9.26
N ILE A 50 6.85 -2.47 9.88
CA ILE A 50 6.15 -3.68 9.46
C ILE A 50 4.98 -3.92 10.42
N TYR A 51 3.76 -3.93 9.89
CA TYR A 51 2.55 -4.19 10.66
C TYR A 51 2.04 -5.60 10.34
N VAL A 52 2.11 -6.51 11.31
CA VAL A 52 1.55 -7.85 11.21
C VAL A 52 0.21 -7.85 11.92
N TRP A 53 -0.81 -8.43 11.28
CA TRP A 53 -2.18 -8.43 11.76
C TRP A 53 -2.77 -9.84 11.73
N ALA A 54 -3.40 -10.26 12.83
CA ALA A 54 -4.21 -11.48 12.84
C ALA A 54 -5.43 -11.30 11.94
N SER A 55 -5.79 -12.32 11.16
CA SER A 55 -6.89 -12.22 10.20
C SER A 55 -8.29 -12.25 10.82
N GLY A 56 -8.45 -12.54 12.12
CA GLY A 56 -9.75 -12.59 12.80
C GLY A 56 -10.16 -13.99 13.29
N ASN A 57 -11.20 -14.07 14.13
CA ASN A 57 -11.60 -15.30 14.83
C ASN A 57 -13.10 -15.65 14.70
N SER A 58 -13.84 -14.95 13.83
CA SER A 58 -15.28 -15.11 13.66
C SER A 58 -15.70 -16.32 12.82
N GLY A 59 -14.74 -17.10 12.33
CA GLY A 59 -14.98 -18.29 11.52
C GLY A 59 -15.43 -18.00 10.09
N PRO A 60 -15.96 -19.02 9.38
CA PRO A 60 -16.26 -18.93 7.95
C PRO A 60 -17.53 -18.13 7.61
N ASP A 61 -18.30 -17.72 8.62
CA ASP A 61 -19.49 -16.88 8.44
C ASP A 61 -19.16 -15.36 8.51
N ASP A 62 -17.87 -15.01 8.68
CA ASP A 62 -17.35 -13.65 8.55
C ASP A 62 -16.26 -13.57 7.47
N ASP A 63 -15.88 -12.34 7.10
CA ASP A 63 -14.91 -12.07 6.04
C ASP A 63 -13.94 -10.97 6.46
N CYS A 64 -12.66 -11.30 6.55
CA CYS A 64 -11.66 -10.33 6.99
C CYS A 64 -11.42 -9.16 6.02
N ASN A 65 -12.03 -9.13 4.83
CA ASN A 65 -12.10 -7.89 4.03
C ASN A 65 -13.06 -6.86 4.63
N ALA A 66 -13.97 -7.23 5.53
CA ALA A 66 -14.81 -6.31 6.29
C ALA A 66 -14.04 -5.62 7.44
N ASP A 67 -12.86 -6.13 7.81
CA ASP A 67 -11.92 -5.48 8.73
C ASP A 67 -10.90 -4.62 7.94
N GLY A 68 -11.00 -3.31 8.09
CA GLY A 68 -10.13 -2.31 7.45
C GLY A 68 -8.69 -2.29 7.98
N TYR A 69 -8.38 -2.96 9.09
CA TYR A 69 -7.01 -3.22 9.51
C TYR A 69 -6.39 -4.36 8.71
N VAL A 70 -7.12 -5.46 8.51
CA VAL A 70 -6.64 -6.62 7.73
C VAL A 70 -6.63 -6.32 6.23
N ASN A 71 -7.64 -5.62 5.71
CA ASN A 71 -7.72 -5.28 4.29
C ASN A 71 -6.77 -4.15 3.84
N SER A 72 -5.99 -3.58 4.77
CA SER A 72 -5.05 -2.52 4.45
C SER A 72 -3.84 -3.07 3.68
N ILE A 73 -3.43 -2.41 2.59
CA ILE A 73 -2.19 -2.76 1.88
C ILE A 73 -0.93 -2.65 2.78
N TYR A 74 -1.04 -1.87 3.85
CA TYR A 74 0.07 -1.55 4.76
C TYR A 74 0.27 -2.58 5.87
N THR A 75 -0.66 -3.51 6.03
CA THR A 75 -0.61 -4.57 7.02
C THR A 75 -0.39 -5.91 6.34
N ILE A 76 0.09 -6.88 7.12
CA ILE A 76 0.31 -8.25 6.69
C ILE A 76 -0.72 -9.10 7.43
N GLY A 77 -1.81 -9.44 6.74
CA GLY A 77 -2.86 -10.33 7.27
C GLY A 77 -2.37 -11.77 7.35
N ILE A 78 -2.42 -12.35 8.55
CA ILE A 78 -1.94 -13.71 8.83
C ILE A 78 -3.09 -14.60 9.31
N ALA A 79 -3.32 -15.68 8.57
CA ALA A 79 -4.28 -16.72 8.92
C ALA A 79 -3.69 -17.83 9.80
N SER A 80 -4.57 -18.70 10.28
CA SER A 80 -4.24 -19.83 11.14
C SER A 80 -4.36 -21.18 10.43
N VAL A 81 -3.28 -21.95 10.50
CA VAL A 81 -3.24 -23.36 10.08
C VAL A 81 -3.24 -24.26 11.31
N SER A 82 -4.09 -25.28 11.31
CA SER A 82 -4.01 -26.36 12.29
C SER A 82 -2.79 -27.27 12.04
N HIS A 83 -2.36 -28.02 13.06
CA HIS A 83 -1.27 -29.00 12.90
C HIS A 83 -1.49 -30.10 11.83
N HIS A 84 -2.72 -30.28 11.33
CA HIS A 84 -3.06 -31.21 10.26
C HIS A 84 -3.12 -30.56 8.87
N GLY A 85 -2.79 -29.27 8.74
CA GLY A 85 -2.81 -28.56 7.46
C GLY A 85 -4.18 -28.04 7.02
N TYR A 86 -5.19 -28.07 7.90
CA TYR A 86 -6.50 -27.47 7.64
C TYR A 86 -6.59 -26.05 8.19
N SER A 87 -7.48 -25.25 7.60
CA SER A 87 -7.85 -23.94 8.15
C SER A 87 -8.45 -24.13 9.53
N ALA A 88 -8.12 -23.23 10.46
CA ALA A 88 -8.71 -23.26 11.79
C ALA A 88 -10.22 -22.96 11.71
N SER A 89 -11.04 -23.61 12.53
CA SER A 89 -12.51 -23.44 12.48
C SER A 89 -12.99 -22.02 12.82
N TYR A 90 -12.18 -21.29 13.59
CA TYR A 90 -12.40 -19.89 13.93
C TYR A 90 -11.78 -18.94 12.89
N GLY A 91 -10.96 -19.42 11.95
CA GLY A 91 -10.27 -18.56 10.99
C GLY A 91 -11.25 -17.93 10.01
N GLU A 92 -11.18 -16.62 9.88
CA GLU A 92 -11.87 -15.88 8.82
C GLU A 92 -11.17 -16.07 7.48
N THR A 93 -11.94 -15.92 6.40
CA THR A 93 -11.45 -16.07 5.03
C THR A 93 -11.59 -14.76 4.28
N CYS A 94 -10.56 -14.32 3.57
CA CYS A 94 -10.66 -13.17 2.68
C CYS A 94 -9.48 -13.12 1.71
N SER A 95 -9.58 -12.27 0.69
CA SER A 95 -8.51 -12.11 -0.30
C SER A 95 -7.37 -11.16 0.12
N ALA A 96 -7.47 -10.58 1.32
CA ALA A 96 -6.45 -9.74 1.93
C ALA A 96 -5.40 -10.53 2.74
N ILE A 97 -5.64 -11.81 3.02
CA ILE A 97 -4.69 -12.68 3.73
C ILE A 97 -3.45 -12.89 2.86
N LEU A 98 -2.27 -12.54 3.38
CA LEU A 98 -1.01 -12.70 2.64
C LEU A 98 -0.43 -14.11 2.83
N ALA A 99 -0.46 -14.62 4.05
CA ALA A 99 0.08 -15.94 4.38
C ALA A 99 -0.58 -16.50 5.65
N ALA A 100 -0.17 -17.70 6.04
CA ALA A 100 -0.60 -18.33 7.26
C ALA A 100 0.58 -18.84 8.09
N THR A 101 0.37 -19.00 9.38
CA THR A 101 1.27 -19.72 10.29
C THR A 101 0.49 -20.75 11.08
N TYR A 102 1.20 -21.67 11.74
CA TYR A 102 0.53 -22.59 12.65
C TYR A 102 -0.07 -21.83 13.83
N ALA A 103 -1.29 -22.20 14.17
CA ALA A 103 -1.92 -21.87 15.44
C ALA A 103 -2.63 -23.11 15.99
N SER A 104 -3.49 -22.88 16.96
CA SER A 104 -4.27 -23.92 17.61
C SER A 104 -5.17 -24.70 16.65
N GLY A 105 -5.36 -25.96 17.00
CA GLY A 105 -6.37 -26.88 16.45
C GLY A 105 -6.73 -27.89 17.53
N ARG A 106 -6.23 -29.13 17.42
CA ARG A 106 -6.21 -30.06 18.57
C ARG A 106 -5.01 -29.85 19.50
N THR A 107 -3.90 -29.35 18.96
CA THR A 107 -2.73 -28.90 19.72
C THR A 107 -2.67 -27.39 19.70
N ASN A 108 -2.43 -26.77 20.86
CA ASN A 108 -2.39 -25.31 21.04
C ASN A 108 -0.94 -24.80 21.02
N ILE A 109 -0.78 -23.48 20.92
CA ILE A 109 0.54 -22.85 20.98
C ILE A 109 1.02 -22.81 22.43
N VAL A 110 2.27 -23.22 22.62
CA VAL A 110 2.97 -23.17 23.91
C VAL A 110 3.75 -21.87 24.00
N THR A 111 3.49 -21.07 25.02
CA THR A 111 4.11 -19.76 25.23
C THR A 111 4.21 -19.42 26.72
N ILE A 112 4.57 -18.18 27.06
CA ILE A 112 4.57 -17.65 28.43
C ILE A 112 3.28 -16.85 28.70
N ASN A 113 2.73 -16.94 29.92
CA ASN A 113 1.58 -16.13 30.34
C ASN A 113 1.99 -14.93 31.21
N THR A 114 0.99 -14.14 31.61
CA THR A 114 1.11 -12.94 32.44
C THR A 114 1.66 -13.19 33.85
N HIS A 115 1.69 -14.44 34.31
CA HIS A 115 2.26 -14.83 35.61
C HIS A 115 3.69 -15.37 35.48
N GLY A 116 4.32 -15.22 34.31
CA GLY A 116 5.65 -15.74 34.02
C GLY A 116 5.70 -17.27 33.94
N ARG A 117 4.57 -17.95 33.71
CA ARG A 117 4.49 -19.42 33.63
C ARG A 117 4.29 -19.87 32.19
N CYS A 118 4.58 -21.14 31.93
CA CYS A 118 4.26 -21.78 30.65
C CYS A 118 2.74 -21.89 30.48
N ASP A 119 2.22 -21.30 29.41
CA ASP A 119 0.88 -21.52 28.86
C ASP A 119 0.98 -22.54 27.73
N LYS A 120 0.05 -23.49 27.71
CA LYS A 120 -0.05 -24.53 26.67
C LYS A 120 -1.37 -24.47 25.93
N MET A 121 -2.17 -23.42 26.16
CA MET A 121 -3.55 -23.30 25.70
C MET A 121 -3.78 -22.07 24.82
N PHE A 122 -2.71 -21.38 24.40
CA PHE A 122 -2.85 -20.19 23.57
C PHE A 122 -3.36 -20.56 22.17
N THR A 123 -4.38 -19.82 21.71
CA THR A 123 -5.24 -20.18 20.57
C THR A 123 -5.62 -18.94 19.75
N GLY A 124 -6.24 -19.14 18.58
CA GLY A 124 -6.75 -18.08 17.72
C GLY A 124 -5.73 -17.63 16.67
N THR A 125 -6.19 -16.83 15.70
CA THR A 125 -5.30 -16.07 14.79
C THR A 125 -4.38 -15.12 15.55
N SER A 126 -4.76 -14.76 16.77
CA SER A 126 -3.93 -14.05 17.75
C SER A 126 -2.62 -14.76 18.09
N ALA A 127 -2.54 -16.08 17.94
CA ALA A 127 -1.32 -16.85 18.10
C ALA A 127 -0.48 -16.92 16.82
N SER A 128 -1.10 -16.80 15.65
CA SER A 128 -0.44 -16.81 14.35
C SER A 128 0.36 -15.53 14.09
N ALA A 129 -0.24 -14.35 14.30
CA ALA A 129 0.43 -13.07 14.02
C ALA A 129 1.80 -12.92 14.73
N PRO A 130 1.96 -13.27 16.03
CA PRO A 130 3.27 -13.24 16.69
C PRO A 130 4.30 -14.23 16.12
N ILE A 131 3.87 -15.40 15.64
CA ILE A 131 4.77 -16.37 14.99
C ILE A 131 5.28 -15.77 13.67
N ALA A 132 4.40 -15.19 12.86
CA ALA A 132 4.78 -14.49 11.63
C ALA A 132 5.75 -13.33 11.92
N ALA A 133 5.47 -12.51 12.95
CA ALA A 133 6.37 -11.44 13.39
C ALA A 133 7.76 -11.98 13.78
N GLY A 134 7.82 -13.11 14.48
CA GLY A 134 9.06 -13.81 14.80
C GLY A 134 9.84 -14.23 13.55
N LEU A 135 9.17 -14.86 12.57
CA LEU A 135 9.79 -15.26 11.30
C LEU A 135 10.31 -14.05 10.50
N ILE A 136 9.53 -12.97 10.43
CA ILE A 136 9.95 -11.72 9.78
C ILE A 136 11.17 -11.14 10.49
N SER A 137 11.25 -11.20 11.82
CA SER A 137 12.41 -10.70 12.56
C SER A 137 13.71 -11.42 12.17
N LEU A 138 13.65 -12.72 11.88
CA LEU A 138 14.79 -13.49 11.39
C LEU A 138 15.20 -13.06 9.97
N ALA A 139 14.22 -12.78 9.10
CA ALA A 139 14.49 -12.25 7.77
C ALA A 139 15.14 -10.86 7.83
N LEU A 140 14.67 -9.97 8.70
CA LEU A 140 15.29 -8.66 8.93
C LEU A 140 16.68 -8.75 9.56
N GLN A 141 16.94 -9.78 10.38
CA GLN A 141 18.28 -10.04 10.91
C GLN A 141 19.24 -10.43 9.78
N ALA A 142 18.78 -11.27 8.84
CA ALA A 142 19.55 -11.67 7.67
C ALA A 142 19.78 -10.51 6.69
N ASN A 143 18.79 -9.63 6.51
CA ASN A 143 18.89 -8.45 5.67
C ASN A 143 18.15 -7.25 6.30
N LYS A 144 18.92 -6.33 6.88
CA LYS A 144 18.40 -5.13 7.57
C LYS A 144 17.86 -4.07 6.61
N ASP A 145 18.10 -4.20 5.31
CA ASP A 145 17.72 -3.22 4.29
C ASP A 145 16.34 -3.45 3.69
N LEU A 146 15.73 -4.61 3.96
CA LEU A 146 14.37 -4.93 3.55
C LEU A 146 13.38 -3.84 3.96
N THR A 147 12.65 -3.31 2.98
CA THR A 147 11.52 -2.41 3.20
C THR A 147 10.28 -3.20 3.61
N TRP A 148 9.24 -2.50 4.07
CA TRP A 148 7.95 -3.11 4.38
C TRP A 148 7.36 -3.90 3.19
N ARG A 149 7.59 -3.45 1.95
CA ARG A 149 7.16 -4.15 0.72
C ARG A 149 8.04 -5.34 0.39
N ASP A 150 9.36 -5.22 0.55
CA ASP A 150 10.26 -6.36 0.34
C ASP A 150 9.89 -7.55 1.24
N VAL A 151 9.50 -7.27 2.49
CA VAL A 151 9.00 -8.31 3.41
C VAL A 151 7.74 -8.98 2.86
N GLN A 152 6.79 -8.23 2.31
CA GLN A 152 5.60 -8.83 1.69
C GLN A 152 5.95 -9.67 0.47
N HIS A 153 6.81 -9.18 -0.44
CA HIS A 153 7.29 -9.96 -1.59
C HIS A 153 7.98 -11.26 -1.15
N LEU A 154 8.88 -11.19 -0.16
CA LEU A 154 9.53 -12.37 0.40
C LEU A 154 8.52 -13.40 0.93
N ILE A 155 7.47 -12.94 1.61
CA ILE A 155 6.39 -13.83 2.09
C ILE A 155 5.66 -14.49 0.91
N VAL A 156 5.32 -13.71 -0.13
CA VAL A 156 4.66 -14.22 -1.34
C VAL A 156 5.53 -15.26 -2.07
N GLU A 157 6.84 -15.02 -2.17
CA GLU A 157 7.77 -15.90 -2.90
C GLU A 157 8.14 -17.18 -2.14
N THR A 158 8.09 -17.16 -0.81
CA THR A 158 8.65 -18.24 0.03
C THR A 158 7.62 -19.01 0.84
N SER A 159 6.37 -18.55 0.91
CA SER A 159 5.28 -19.33 1.50
C SER A 159 4.91 -20.51 0.63
N SER A 160 4.37 -21.56 1.25
CA SER A 160 4.06 -22.80 0.53
C SER A 160 2.71 -23.37 0.96
N LEU A 161 1.90 -23.74 -0.02
CA LEU A 161 0.64 -24.48 0.14
C LEU A 161 0.87 -25.99 0.33
N GLU A 162 2.12 -26.47 0.29
CA GLU A 162 2.43 -27.87 0.49
C GLU A 162 2.02 -28.34 1.89
N GLY A 163 1.31 -29.47 1.95
CA GLY A 163 0.77 -30.01 3.19
C GLY A 163 -0.45 -29.27 3.72
N LEU A 164 -0.99 -28.30 2.97
CA LEU A 164 -2.25 -27.63 3.30
C LEU A 164 -3.41 -28.20 2.47
N THR A 165 -4.59 -28.28 3.09
CA THR A 165 -5.80 -28.75 2.42
C THR A 165 -6.78 -27.61 2.26
N ASP A 166 -7.01 -27.20 1.01
CA ASP A 166 -8.04 -26.24 0.63
C ASP A 166 -8.55 -26.55 -0.78
N SER A 167 -9.87 -26.70 -0.94
CA SER A 167 -10.54 -26.93 -2.22
C SER A 167 -10.65 -25.68 -3.10
N HIS A 168 -10.30 -24.50 -2.58
CA HIS A 168 -10.53 -23.21 -3.23
C HIS A 168 -9.24 -22.46 -3.58
N ILE A 169 -8.14 -23.18 -3.80
CA ILE A 169 -6.89 -22.58 -4.28
C ILE A 169 -7.10 -21.99 -5.67
N VAL A 170 -6.82 -20.69 -5.80
CA VAL A 170 -6.83 -19.94 -7.07
C VAL A 170 -5.41 -19.92 -7.63
N THR A 171 -5.25 -20.28 -8.90
CA THR A 171 -4.01 -20.03 -9.66
C THR A 171 -4.21 -18.78 -10.49
N ASN A 172 -3.29 -17.83 -10.35
CA ASN A 172 -3.40 -16.53 -10.99
C ASN A 172 -2.75 -16.52 -12.40
N GLY A 173 -2.84 -15.39 -13.11
CA GLY A 173 -2.40 -15.24 -14.50
C GLY A 173 -0.91 -15.48 -14.73
N VAL A 174 -0.09 -15.38 -13.67
CA VAL A 174 1.36 -15.64 -13.71
C VAL A 174 1.74 -16.97 -13.04
N GLY A 175 0.76 -17.84 -12.78
CA GLY A 175 0.98 -19.19 -12.26
C GLY A 175 1.18 -19.28 -10.74
N ARG A 176 0.98 -18.20 -9.99
CA ARG A 176 1.04 -18.22 -8.53
C ARG A 176 -0.26 -18.77 -7.95
N LYS A 177 -0.14 -19.56 -6.89
CA LYS A 177 -1.28 -20.13 -6.18
C LYS A 177 -1.55 -19.35 -4.89
N ALA A 178 -2.80 -19.00 -4.66
CA ALA A 178 -3.26 -18.34 -3.45
C ALA A 178 -4.59 -18.93 -2.97
N SER A 179 -4.83 -18.88 -1.67
CA SER A 179 -6.01 -19.38 -1.00
C SER A 179 -6.64 -18.25 -0.18
N HIS A 180 -7.97 -18.15 -0.16
CA HIS A 180 -8.67 -17.23 0.74
C HIS A 180 -8.57 -17.64 2.21
N ASN A 181 -8.14 -18.87 2.52
CA ASN A 181 -7.89 -19.37 3.88
C ASN A 181 -6.44 -19.18 4.33
N PHE A 182 -5.48 -19.19 3.39
CA PHE A 182 -4.06 -19.28 3.70
C PHE A 182 -3.18 -18.24 3.01
N GLY A 183 -3.73 -17.36 2.19
CA GLY A 183 -2.97 -16.50 1.29
C GLY A 183 -2.08 -17.32 0.37
N PHE A 184 -0.80 -16.95 0.25
CA PHE A 184 0.20 -17.71 -0.50
C PHE A 184 0.69 -18.98 0.21
N GLY A 185 0.17 -19.27 1.41
CA GLY A 185 0.38 -20.52 2.13
C GLY A 185 1.12 -20.34 3.45
N LEU A 186 1.64 -21.45 3.97
CA LEU A 186 2.34 -21.49 5.24
C LEU A 186 3.71 -20.82 5.11
N MET A 187 4.01 -19.87 5.98
CA MET A 187 5.32 -19.21 6.02
C MET A 187 6.43 -20.22 6.35
N ARG A 188 7.42 -20.33 5.46
CA ARG A 188 8.58 -21.22 5.63
C ARG A 188 9.79 -20.42 6.09
N GLY A 189 10.12 -20.50 7.38
CA GLY A 189 11.19 -19.69 7.99
C GLY A 189 12.54 -19.82 7.31
N GLU A 190 12.96 -21.05 6.98
CA GLU A 190 14.23 -21.29 6.27
C GLU A 190 14.24 -20.63 4.87
N ALA A 191 13.20 -20.87 4.07
CA ALA A 191 13.09 -20.29 2.73
C ALA A 191 13.06 -18.76 2.79
N LEU A 192 12.29 -18.19 3.73
CA LEU A 192 12.19 -16.75 3.96
C LEU A 192 13.56 -16.13 4.27
N VAL A 193 14.29 -16.71 5.22
CA VAL A 193 15.62 -16.22 5.64
C VAL A 193 16.65 -16.39 4.53
N ASN A 194 16.63 -17.51 3.82
CA ASN A 194 17.58 -17.77 2.73
C ASN A 194 17.35 -16.83 1.54
N ALA A 195 16.10 -16.55 1.17
CA ALA A 195 15.77 -15.57 0.16
C ALA A 195 16.17 -14.15 0.59
N ALA A 196 15.97 -13.79 1.86
CA ALA A 196 16.32 -12.47 2.40
C ALA A 196 17.81 -12.11 2.25
N LYS A 197 18.72 -13.08 2.44
CA LYS A 197 20.19 -12.86 2.40
C LYS A 197 20.66 -12.22 1.09
N ASN A 198 20.09 -12.64 -0.04
CA ASN A 198 20.46 -12.18 -1.37
C ASN A 198 19.32 -11.39 -2.05
N TRP A 199 18.37 -10.89 -1.26
CA TRP A 199 17.21 -10.20 -1.78
C TRP A 199 17.59 -8.88 -2.43
N THR A 200 17.12 -8.69 -3.66
CA THR A 200 17.26 -7.43 -4.37
C THR A 200 16.02 -6.57 -4.11
N LEU A 201 16.22 -5.41 -3.47
CA LEU A 201 15.12 -4.52 -3.09
C LEU A 201 14.23 -4.18 -4.29
N VAL A 202 12.91 -4.23 -4.10
CA VAL A 202 11.92 -3.88 -5.12
C VAL A 202 11.98 -2.40 -5.47
N SER A 203 11.53 -2.04 -6.68
CA SER A 203 11.43 -0.64 -7.12
C SER A 203 10.41 0.14 -6.29
N GLN A 204 10.42 1.46 -6.43
CA GLN A 204 9.48 2.34 -5.76
C GLN A 204 8.04 1.95 -6.13
N GLN A 205 7.15 1.93 -5.13
CA GLN A 205 5.74 1.61 -5.36
C GLN A 205 5.11 2.65 -6.28
N ARG A 206 4.36 2.18 -7.27
CA ARG A 206 3.51 2.99 -8.14
C ARG A 206 2.06 2.71 -7.81
N THR A 207 1.21 3.70 -8.05
CA THR A 207 -0.23 3.61 -7.81
C THR A 207 -0.97 4.17 -9.00
N CYS A 208 -1.97 3.45 -9.48
CA CYS A 208 -2.83 3.88 -10.58
C CYS A 208 -4.28 3.53 -10.27
N SER A 209 -5.21 4.44 -10.56
CA SER A 209 -6.65 4.20 -10.34
C SER A 209 -7.42 4.41 -11.64
N GLU A 210 -8.36 3.51 -11.91
CA GLU A 210 -9.34 3.66 -12.97
C GLU A 210 -10.75 3.45 -12.41
N TRP A 211 -11.71 4.24 -12.90
CA TRP A 211 -13.06 4.30 -12.35
C TRP A 211 -14.07 3.81 -13.39
N CYS A 212 -15.05 3.06 -12.93
CA CYS A 212 -16.19 2.63 -13.72
C CYS A 212 -17.42 3.42 -13.28
N GLU A 213 -17.84 4.36 -14.12
CA GLU A 213 -19.12 5.07 -13.99
C GLU A 213 -20.26 4.18 -14.50
N ASP A 214 -20.56 3.11 -13.78
CA ASP A 214 -21.74 2.32 -14.11
C ASP A 214 -23.02 3.12 -13.82
N LYS A 215 -23.95 3.05 -14.76
CA LYS A 215 -25.31 3.53 -14.53
C LYS A 215 -26.04 2.49 -13.68
N ARG A 216 -26.02 2.65 -12.36
CA ARG A 216 -26.94 2.03 -11.38
C ARG A 216 -27.50 0.67 -11.83
N LEU A 217 -26.71 -0.39 -11.66
CA LEU A 217 -27.04 -1.74 -12.12
C LEU A 217 -27.86 -2.49 -11.08
N ILE A 218 -29.12 -2.77 -11.41
CA ILE A 218 -30.05 -3.47 -10.51
C ILE A 218 -29.92 -4.98 -10.72
N ILE A 219 -29.81 -5.73 -9.63
CA ILE A 219 -29.86 -7.20 -9.68
C ILE A 219 -31.28 -7.62 -10.06
N GLY A 220 -31.44 -8.11 -11.29
CA GLY A 220 -32.67 -8.71 -11.79
C GLY A 220 -32.86 -10.15 -11.33
N SER A 221 -33.73 -10.89 -12.03
CA SER A 221 -34.02 -12.31 -11.74
C SER A 221 -32.82 -13.25 -11.81
N SER A 222 -31.72 -12.83 -12.47
CA SER A 222 -30.46 -13.57 -12.56
C SER A 222 -29.72 -13.71 -11.22
N ARG A 223 -30.09 -12.93 -10.19
CA ARG A 223 -29.42 -12.86 -8.86
C ARG A 223 -27.94 -12.46 -8.89
N GLN A 224 -27.46 -12.05 -10.05
CA GLN A 224 -26.09 -11.59 -10.23
C GLN A 224 -26.04 -10.58 -11.38
N ILE A 225 -25.11 -9.64 -11.26
CA ILE A 225 -24.75 -8.67 -12.29
C ILE A 225 -23.24 -8.73 -12.51
N ILE A 226 -22.81 -8.41 -13.71
CA ILE A 226 -21.40 -8.30 -14.07
C ILE A 226 -21.22 -6.93 -14.72
N SER A 227 -20.29 -6.16 -14.19
CA SER A 227 -19.80 -4.92 -14.79
C SER A 227 -18.35 -5.11 -15.24
N ASN A 228 -18.00 -4.49 -16.36
CA ASN A 228 -16.68 -4.58 -16.96
C ASN A 228 -16.00 -3.21 -17.04
N LEU A 229 -14.74 -3.16 -16.65
CA LEU A 229 -13.86 -1.99 -16.75
C LEU A 229 -12.63 -2.38 -17.58
N THR A 230 -12.41 -1.73 -18.72
CA THR A 230 -11.18 -1.93 -19.49
C THR A 230 -10.13 -0.92 -19.04
N THR A 231 -9.05 -1.42 -18.44
CA THR A 231 -7.93 -0.63 -17.94
C THR A 231 -6.85 -0.53 -19.00
N SER A 232 -6.38 0.69 -19.24
CA SER A 232 -5.33 0.98 -20.22
C SER A 232 -4.41 2.12 -19.79
N LYS A 233 -4.81 2.91 -18.79
CA LYS A 233 -4.05 4.07 -18.29
C LYS A 233 -2.92 3.66 -17.34
N CYS A 234 -3.01 2.45 -16.79
CA CYS A 234 -2.03 1.91 -15.86
C CYS A 234 -0.86 1.16 -16.51
N ASP A 235 -0.97 0.84 -17.80
CA ASP A 235 -0.01 0.01 -18.57
C ASP A 235 1.42 0.57 -18.56
N LYS A 236 1.58 1.89 -18.46
CA LYS A 236 2.89 2.55 -18.43
C LYS A 236 3.41 2.85 -17.02
N GLN A 237 2.61 2.55 -16.00
CA GLN A 237 2.91 2.90 -14.60
C GLN A 237 3.21 1.66 -13.75
N ILE A 238 2.57 0.53 -14.05
CA ILE A 238 2.69 -0.70 -13.26
C ILE A 238 2.80 -1.88 -14.23
N ASP A 239 3.93 -2.57 -14.19
CA ASP A 239 4.16 -3.81 -14.94
C ASP A 239 3.71 -5.03 -14.14
N TYR A 240 3.94 -5.00 -12.82
CA TYR A 240 3.69 -6.11 -11.90
C TYR A 240 2.89 -5.64 -10.69
N LEU A 241 1.68 -6.18 -10.52
CA LEU A 241 0.79 -5.91 -9.42
C LEU A 241 1.31 -6.46 -8.08
N GLU A 242 0.99 -5.74 -7.02
CA GLU A 242 1.17 -6.15 -5.62
C GLU A 242 -0.21 -6.24 -4.96
N HIS A 243 -0.89 -5.11 -4.80
CA HIS A 243 -2.22 -5.02 -4.20
C HIS A 243 -3.22 -4.48 -5.20
N VAL A 244 -4.44 -5.02 -5.18
CA VAL A 244 -5.58 -4.46 -5.92
C VAL A 244 -6.67 -4.11 -4.91
N VAL A 245 -7.06 -2.84 -4.87
CA VAL A 245 -8.15 -2.35 -4.01
C VAL A 245 -9.34 -1.98 -4.88
N ALA A 246 -10.46 -2.66 -4.68
CA ALA A 246 -11.75 -2.34 -5.27
C ALA A 246 -12.58 -1.53 -4.27
N GLU A 247 -12.78 -0.25 -4.56
CA GLU A 247 -13.73 0.60 -3.83
C GLU A 247 -15.09 0.45 -4.51
N ILE A 248 -16.07 -0.12 -3.82
CA ILE A 248 -17.37 -0.49 -4.40
C ILE A 248 -18.47 0.20 -3.59
N THR A 249 -19.41 0.84 -4.30
CA THR A 249 -20.57 1.49 -3.73
C THR A 249 -21.84 0.77 -4.17
N PHE A 250 -22.66 0.35 -3.20
CA PHE A 250 -23.85 -0.44 -3.48
C PHE A 250 -25.00 -0.19 -2.48
N ASP A 251 -26.22 -0.52 -2.92
CA ASP A 251 -27.41 -0.60 -2.09
C ASP A 251 -27.80 -2.07 -1.91
N CYS A 252 -28.30 -2.45 -0.75
CA CYS A 252 -28.97 -3.74 -0.58
C CYS A 252 -29.89 -3.77 0.64
N SER A 253 -30.89 -4.65 0.61
CA SER A 253 -31.78 -4.86 1.74
C SER A 253 -31.16 -5.70 2.87
N LYS A 254 -30.15 -6.52 2.57
CA LYS A 254 -29.39 -7.33 3.54
C LYS A 254 -27.93 -7.49 3.08
N ARG A 255 -27.01 -6.77 3.71
CA ARG A 255 -25.60 -6.67 3.33
C ARG A 255 -24.85 -7.99 3.41
N GLY A 256 -25.15 -8.84 4.40
CA GLY A 256 -24.57 -10.18 4.51
C GLY A 256 -24.96 -11.17 3.42
N GLN A 257 -25.95 -10.86 2.57
CA GLN A 257 -26.33 -11.69 1.43
C GLN A 257 -25.57 -11.33 0.14
N VAL A 258 -24.74 -10.29 0.17
CA VAL A 258 -23.97 -9.82 -0.99
C VAL A 258 -22.63 -10.54 -1.05
N GLU A 259 -22.32 -11.12 -2.21
CA GLU A 259 -20.98 -11.59 -2.55
C GLU A 259 -20.40 -10.73 -3.68
N PHE A 260 -19.11 -10.43 -3.58
CA PHE A 260 -18.35 -9.76 -4.64
C PHE A 260 -17.25 -10.67 -5.17
N PHE A 261 -17.11 -10.71 -6.49
CA PHE A 261 -16.02 -11.39 -7.19
C PHE A 261 -15.41 -10.40 -8.17
N LEU A 262 -14.10 -10.29 -8.18
CA LEU A 262 -13.37 -9.51 -9.15
C LEU A 262 -12.57 -10.47 -10.03
N THR A 263 -12.62 -10.27 -11.35
CA THR A 263 -11.86 -11.05 -12.32
C THR A 263 -10.87 -10.15 -13.03
N SER A 264 -9.59 -10.52 -13.07
CA SER A 264 -8.55 -9.78 -13.77
C SER A 264 -8.57 -10.04 -15.28
N ALA A 265 -7.87 -9.20 -16.03
CA ALA A 265 -7.67 -9.36 -17.47
C ALA A 265 -7.00 -10.68 -17.86
N GLN A 266 -6.25 -11.28 -16.94
CA GLN A 266 -5.58 -12.57 -17.14
C GLN A 266 -6.41 -13.76 -16.64
N GLY A 267 -7.67 -13.54 -16.27
CA GLY A 267 -8.63 -14.60 -15.93
C GLY A 267 -8.65 -15.00 -14.45
N THR A 268 -7.83 -14.39 -13.60
CA THR A 268 -7.81 -14.67 -12.16
C THR A 268 -9.07 -14.14 -11.51
N THR A 269 -9.82 -14.99 -10.81
CA THR A 269 -11.00 -14.56 -10.06
C THR A 269 -10.72 -14.57 -8.55
N SER A 270 -10.80 -13.41 -7.90
CA SER A 270 -10.77 -13.29 -6.44
C SER A 270 -12.16 -13.01 -5.89
N LYS A 271 -12.60 -13.80 -4.92
CA LYS A 271 -13.73 -13.43 -4.07
C LYS A 271 -13.30 -12.30 -3.13
N LEU A 272 -13.96 -11.15 -3.23
CA LEU A 272 -13.69 -9.95 -2.44
C LEU A 272 -14.53 -9.91 -1.16
N LEU A 273 -15.75 -10.44 -1.22
CA LEU A 273 -16.66 -10.54 -0.08
C LEU A 273 -17.45 -11.85 -0.18
N THR A 274 -17.46 -12.60 0.91
CA THR A 274 -18.28 -13.80 1.11
C THR A 274 -19.65 -13.45 1.70
N LYS A 275 -20.57 -14.42 1.61
CA LYS A 275 -21.84 -14.37 2.33
C LYS A 275 -21.54 -14.41 3.84
N ARG A 276 -22.08 -13.44 4.59
CA ARG A 276 -21.94 -13.35 6.04
C ARG A 276 -23.30 -13.46 6.71
N ARG A 277 -23.59 -14.61 7.33
CA ARG A 277 -24.96 -14.96 7.77
C ARG A 277 -25.49 -14.06 8.88
N GLY A 278 -24.61 -13.52 9.72
CA GLY A 278 -24.96 -12.61 10.82
C GLY A 278 -25.38 -11.22 10.35
N ASP A 279 -24.89 -10.77 9.20
CA ASP A 279 -25.09 -9.39 8.75
C ASP A 279 -26.42 -9.20 8.02
N ASN A 280 -27.43 -8.78 8.79
CA ASN A 280 -28.78 -8.52 8.31
C ASN A 280 -29.06 -7.03 8.04
N ASN A 281 -28.03 -6.18 8.04
CA ASN A 281 -28.19 -4.74 7.88
C ASN A 281 -28.61 -4.38 6.45
N ALA A 282 -29.59 -3.48 6.32
CA ALA A 282 -29.87 -2.80 5.06
C ALA A 282 -28.92 -1.61 4.90
N VAL A 283 -28.47 -1.36 3.68
CA VAL A 283 -27.57 -0.23 3.39
C VAL A 283 -27.93 0.48 2.10
N THR A 284 -27.68 1.79 2.08
CA THR A 284 -27.87 2.69 0.95
C THR A 284 -26.59 3.48 0.72
N SER A 285 -26.10 3.49 -0.50
CA SER A 285 -24.86 4.16 -0.93
C SER A 285 -23.65 3.78 -0.08
N PHE A 286 -23.61 2.53 0.38
CA PHE A 286 -22.54 2.03 1.22
C PHE A 286 -21.31 1.79 0.37
N THR A 287 -20.22 2.48 0.72
CA THR A 287 -18.94 2.43 0.01
C THR A 287 -17.91 1.73 0.89
N TRP A 288 -17.28 0.68 0.36
CA TRP A 288 -16.21 -0.02 1.05
C TRP A 288 -15.04 -0.36 0.14
N LYS A 289 -13.84 -0.46 0.72
CA LYS A 289 -12.61 -0.84 0.04
C LYS A 289 -12.30 -2.29 0.32
N PHE A 290 -12.44 -3.14 -0.68
CA PHE A 290 -12.04 -4.54 -0.63
C PHE A 290 -10.64 -4.68 -1.23
N MET A 291 -9.76 -5.44 -0.59
CA MET A 291 -8.39 -5.64 -1.06
C MET A 291 -8.17 -7.10 -1.45
N SER A 292 -7.36 -7.30 -2.48
CA SER A 292 -6.90 -8.63 -2.88
C SER A 292 -5.42 -8.63 -3.22
N VAL A 293 -4.72 -9.65 -2.71
CA VAL A 293 -3.33 -9.99 -3.08
C VAL A 293 -3.26 -11.10 -4.14
N HIS A 294 -4.40 -11.64 -4.59
CA HIS A 294 -4.41 -12.82 -5.47
C HIS A 294 -3.86 -12.54 -6.87
N TYR A 295 -3.81 -11.25 -7.26
CA TYR A 295 -3.29 -10.78 -8.54
C TYR A 295 -1.79 -10.48 -8.50
N TRP A 296 -1.08 -10.82 -7.43
CA TRP A 296 0.33 -10.49 -7.28
C TRP A 296 1.17 -10.99 -8.48
N GLY A 297 1.90 -10.07 -9.10
CA GLY A 297 2.72 -10.29 -10.29
C GLY A 297 2.01 -10.13 -11.62
N GLU A 298 0.68 -9.99 -11.65
CA GLU A 298 -0.07 -9.77 -12.89
C GLU A 298 0.12 -8.35 -13.46
N SER A 299 -0.12 -8.17 -14.76
CA SER A 299 -0.32 -6.85 -15.36
C SER A 299 -1.72 -6.33 -15.02
N PRO A 300 -1.87 -5.03 -14.71
CA PRO A 300 -3.18 -4.41 -14.51
C PRO A 300 -3.95 -4.18 -15.81
N THR A 301 -3.32 -4.30 -16.98
CA THR A 301 -3.87 -3.88 -18.28
C THR A 301 -4.88 -4.89 -18.83
N GLY A 302 -6.01 -4.40 -19.32
CA GLY A 302 -7.03 -5.21 -20.01
C GLY A 302 -8.39 -5.16 -19.32
N MET A 303 -9.24 -6.16 -19.57
CA MET A 303 -10.61 -6.14 -19.08
C MET A 303 -10.72 -6.73 -17.68
N TRP A 304 -11.20 -5.94 -16.73
CA TRP A 304 -11.58 -6.38 -15.39
C TRP A 304 -13.09 -6.53 -15.29
N SER A 305 -13.55 -7.55 -14.58
CA SER A 305 -14.98 -7.81 -14.38
C SER A 305 -15.33 -7.85 -12.90
N LEU A 306 -16.16 -6.92 -12.44
CA LEU A 306 -16.77 -6.97 -11.11
C LEU A 306 -18.12 -7.67 -11.19
N LYS A 307 -18.26 -8.76 -10.44
CA LYS A 307 -19.50 -9.50 -10.28
C LYS A 307 -20.05 -9.29 -8.88
N MET A 308 -21.27 -8.77 -8.80
CA MET A 308 -22.07 -8.73 -7.58
C MET A 308 -23.12 -9.83 -7.64
N ARG A 309 -23.24 -10.63 -6.58
CA ARG A 309 -24.27 -11.67 -6.45
C ARG A 309 -25.02 -11.48 -5.14
N VAL A 310 -26.32 -11.71 -5.14
CA VAL A 310 -27.14 -11.77 -3.92
C VAL A 310 -27.65 -13.20 -3.71
N THR A 311 -27.41 -13.76 -2.52
CA THR A 311 -27.73 -15.18 -2.26
C THR A 311 -29.19 -15.44 -1.90
N ASP A 312 -29.91 -14.44 -1.39
CA ASP A 312 -31.32 -14.53 -0.98
C ASP A 312 -32.25 -13.96 -2.05
N VAL A 313 -33.29 -14.72 -2.44
CA VAL A 313 -34.26 -14.36 -3.48
C VAL A 313 -35.14 -13.18 -3.10
N ALA A 314 -35.35 -12.95 -1.80
CA ALA A 314 -36.13 -11.83 -1.29
C ALA A 314 -35.31 -10.53 -1.15
N SER A 315 -33.99 -10.61 -1.33
CA SER A 315 -33.09 -9.48 -1.11
C SER A 315 -32.80 -8.73 -2.41
N ALA A 316 -33.03 -7.42 -2.40
CA ALA A 316 -32.67 -6.54 -3.51
C ALA A 316 -31.21 -6.08 -3.37
N GLY A 317 -30.52 -5.89 -4.50
CA GLY A 317 -29.17 -5.34 -4.55
C GLY A 317 -28.95 -4.48 -5.79
N ILE A 318 -28.23 -3.37 -5.63
CA ILE A 318 -27.92 -2.42 -6.69
C ILE A 318 -26.45 -2.07 -6.61
N LEU A 319 -25.70 -2.27 -7.69
CA LEU A 319 -24.34 -1.74 -7.84
C LEU A 319 -24.43 -0.32 -8.37
N LEU A 320 -23.86 0.63 -7.64
CA LEU A 320 -23.89 2.05 -8.00
C LEU A 320 -22.65 2.44 -8.80
N GLU A 321 -21.48 2.20 -8.24
CA GLU A 321 -20.19 2.55 -8.85
C GLU A 321 -19.08 1.68 -8.25
N TRP A 322 -17.96 1.59 -8.97
CA TRP A 322 -16.76 0.97 -8.44
C TRP A 322 -15.48 1.50 -9.08
N LYS A 323 -14.41 1.54 -8.29
CA LYS A 323 -13.08 2.02 -8.66
C LYS A 323 -12.05 0.94 -8.37
N LEU A 324 -11.14 0.70 -9.31
CA LEU A 324 -9.95 -0.09 -9.04
C LEU A 324 -8.77 0.83 -8.76
N THR A 325 -8.04 0.54 -7.69
CA THR A 325 -6.73 1.12 -7.40
C THR A 325 -5.69 0.02 -7.36
N PHE A 326 -4.75 0.10 -8.30
CA PHE A 326 -3.66 -0.82 -8.47
C PHE A 326 -2.42 -0.29 -7.77
N TYR A 327 -1.75 -1.15 -7.01
CA TYR A 327 -0.43 -0.90 -6.44
C TYR A 327 0.53 -1.90 -7.02
N GLY A 328 1.74 -1.47 -7.35
CA GLY A 328 2.72 -2.37 -7.93
C GLY A 328 4.05 -1.73 -8.24
N THR A 329 4.80 -2.41 -9.12
CA THR A 329 6.13 -1.99 -9.56
C THR A 329 6.23 -1.90 -11.07
N GLN A 330 7.20 -1.13 -11.52
CA GLN A 330 7.70 -1.15 -12.89
C GLN A 330 9.08 -1.80 -12.94
N ASN A 331 9.46 -2.36 -14.08
CA ASN A 331 10.80 -2.88 -14.34
C ASN A 331 11.89 -1.83 -14.06
N LYS A 332 12.95 -2.25 -13.34
CA LYS A 332 14.08 -1.37 -12.95
C LYS A 332 14.79 -0.66 -14.11
N LYS A 333 14.70 -1.18 -15.33
CA LYS A 333 15.24 -0.52 -16.53
C LYS A 333 14.57 0.83 -16.78
N ASN A 334 13.24 0.91 -16.62
CA ASN A 334 12.47 2.13 -16.84
C ASN A 334 12.69 3.17 -15.73
N ASP A 335 12.88 2.71 -14.47
CA ASP A 335 13.23 3.60 -13.34
C ASP A 335 14.58 4.31 -13.55
N THR A 336 15.53 3.66 -14.24
CA THR A 336 16.86 4.24 -14.51
C THR A 336 16.78 5.30 -15.60
N GLU A 337 15.96 5.06 -16.64
CA GLU A 337 15.67 6.06 -17.68
C GLU A 337 14.91 7.27 -17.11
N GLU A 338 13.90 7.04 -16.26
CA GLU A 338 13.16 8.14 -15.63
C GLU A 338 14.04 8.96 -14.69
N LYS A 339 14.88 8.32 -13.85
CA LYS A 339 15.86 9.01 -13.00
C LYS A 339 16.90 9.78 -13.82
N SER A 340 17.36 9.25 -14.95
CA SER A 340 18.28 9.95 -15.83
C SER A 340 17.64 11.20 -16.44
N SER A 341 16.37 11.10 -16.85
CA SER A 341 15.60 12.22 -17.42
C SER A 341 15.33 13.34 -16.41
N ILE A 342 15.00 12.99 -15.15
CA ILE A 342 14.79 13.94 -14.05
C ILE A 342 16.10 14.65 -13.71
N THR A 343 17.20 13.89 -13.63
CA THR A 343 18.54 14.42 -13.35
C THR A 343 18.99 15.39 -14.43
N GLN A 344 18.75 15.07 -15.70
CA GLN A 344 19.08 15.93 -16.84
C GLN A 344 18.24 17.22 -16.84
N LYS A 345 16.95 17.12 -16.49
CA LYS A 345 16.05 18.27 -16.37
C LYS A 345 16.47 19.20 -15.22
N GLN A 346 16.92 18.63 -14.10
CA GLN A 346 17.42 19.37 -12.94
C GLN A 346 18.76 20.06 -13.25
N LYS A 347 19.68 19.38 -13.95
CA LYS A 347 20.94 19.95 -14.43
C LYS A 347 20.70 21.13 -15.38
N SER A 348 19.73 21.04 -16.30
CA SER A 348 19.39 22.17 -17.18
C SER A 348 18.83 23.39 -16.43
N LYS A 349 18.11 23.17 -15.32
CA LYS A 349 17.61 24.25 -14.46
C LYS A 349 18.73 24.94 -13.70
N GLU A 350 19.70 24.17 -13.19
CA GLU A 350 20.87 24.72 -12.50
C GLU A 350 21.75 25.54 -13.45
N GLU A 351 21.97 25.07 -14.69
CA GLU A 351 22.68 25.83 -15.73
C GLU A 351 21.97 27.14 -16.08
N LEU A 352 20.64 27.12 -16.18
CA LEU A 352 19.84 28.32 -16.43
C LEU A 352 19.93 29.34 -15.28
N ILE A 353 19.90 28.88 -14.03
CA ILE A 353 20.08 29.74 -12.84
C ILE A 353 21.48 30.36 -12.82
N LEU A 354 22.50 29.60 -13.20
CA LEU A 354 23.88 30.09 -13.27
C LEU A 354 24.03 31.19 -14.34
N LEU A 355 23.44 31.00 -15.53
CA LEU A 355 23.44 32.00 -16.60
C LEU A 355 22.75 33.31 -16.19
N ILE A 356 21.61 33.21 -15.49
CA ILE A 356 20.88 34.39 -15.00
C ILE A 356 21.71 35.13 -13.94
N THR A 357 22.33 34.42 -13.00
CA THR A 357 23.13 35.06 -11.94
C THR A 357 24.37 35.77 -12.51
N PHE A 358 25.07 35.17 -13.47
CA PHE A 358 26.17 35.84 -14.18
C PHE A 358 25.70 37.09 -14.94
N GLY A 359 24.55 37.02 -15.63
CA GLY A 359 23.97 38.17 -16.33
C GLY A 359 23.64 39.33 -15.40
N VAL A 360 23.06 39.04 -14.23
CA VAL A 360 22.76 40.06 -13.21
C VAL A 360 24.04 40.69 -12.64
N LEU A 361 25.06 39.88 -12.33
CA LEU A 361 26.33 40.40 -11.83
C LEU A 361 27.04 41.30 -12.84
N ALA A 362 27.08 40.88 -14.11
CA ALA A 362 27.67 41.67 -15.19
C ALA A 362 26.93 43.01 -15.37
N GLY A 363 25.59 42.99 -15.31
CA GLY A 363 24.77 44.21 -15.35
C GLY A 363 25.07 45.17 -14.19
N LEU A 364 25.17 44.65 -12.96
CA LEU A 364 25.52 45.44 -11.78
C LEU A 364 26.93 46.06 -11.89
N LEU A 365 27.91 45.30 -12.37
CA LEU A 365 29.27 45.79 -12.59
C LEU A 365 29.31 46.91 -13.64
N LEU A 366 28.51 46.80 -14.70
CA LEU A 366 28.37 47.84 -15.73
C LEU A 366 27.76 49.12 -15.16
N ILE A 367 26.72 49.00 -14.33
CA ILE A 367 26.07 50.14 -13.66
C ILE A 367 27.07 50.82 -12.71
N VAL A 368 27.81 50.06 -11.91
CA VAL A 368 28.84 50.62 -11.01
C VAL A 368 29.92 51.33 -11.81
N SER A 369 30.40 50.72 -12.89
CA SER A 369 31.42 51.31 -13.77
C SER A 369 30.95 52.62 -14.41
N LEU A 370 29.71 52.67 -14.89
CA LEU A 370 29.09 53.87 -15.46
C LEU A 370 28.92 54.98 -14.40
N ASN A 371 28.52 54.62 -13.18
CA ASN A 371 28.39 55.58 -12.07
C ASN A 371 29.76 56.14 -11.65
N ILE A 372 30.79 55.30 -11.55
CA ILE A 372 32.16 55.74 -11.28
C ILE A 372 32.64 56.68 -12.39
N TYR A 373 32.42 56.33 -13.66
CA TYR A 373 32.79 57.17 -14.80
C TYR A 373 32.07 58.53 -14.76
N ALA A 374 30.75 58.54 -14.49
CA ALA A 374 29.97 59.77 -14.35
C ALA A 374 30.46 60.64 -13.20
N PHE A 375 30.78 60.04 -12.04
CA PHE A 375 31.32 60.73 -10.88
C PHE A 375 32.70 61.36 -11.17
N LEU A 376 33.60 60.62 -11.82
CA LEU A 376 34.92 61.14 -12.22
C LEU A 376 34.78 62.29 -13.22
N ARG A 377 33.85 62.20 -14.19
CA ARG A 377 33.55 63.28 -15.13
C ARG A 377 32.98 64.52 -14.45
N PHE A 378 32.11 64.35 -13.46
CA PHE A 378 31.56 65.44 -12.63
C PHE A 378 32.65 66.15 -11.82
N LYS A 379 33.53 65.39 -11.14
CA LYS A 379 34.69 65.95 -10.43
C LYS A 379 35.60 66.76 -11.36
N ARG A 380 35.84 66.27 -12.59
CA ARG A 380 36.65 66.96 -13.59
C ARG A 380 36.03 68.28 -14.05
N LYS A 381 34.71 68.33 -14.27
CA LYS A 381 33.98 69.57 -14.59
C LYS A 381 34.00 70.59 -13.44
N ASN A 382 33.86 70.17 -12.19
CA ASN A 382 33.90 71.07 -11.05
C ASN A 382 35.30 71.61 -10.76
N LYS A 383 36.36 70.83 -11.02
CA LYS A 383 37.75 71.31 -10.93
C LYS A 383 38.02 72.42 -11.96
N ILE A 384 37.46 72.31 -13.17
CA ILE A 384 37.57 73.33 -14.22
C ILE A 384 36.76 74.59 -13.86
N LYS A 385 35.55 74.45 -13.28
CA LYS A 385 34.79 75.62 -12.78
C LYS A 385 35.50 76.36 -11.65
N ASN A 386 36.13 75.64 -10.70
CA ASN A 386 36.87 76.28 -9.61
C ASN A 386 38.15 76.99 -10.07
N LEU A 387 38.80 76.51 -11.15
CA LEU A 387 39.92 77.24 -11.77
C LEU A 387 39.47 78.53 -12.49
N ILE A 388 38.25 78.56 -13.05
CA ILE A 388 37.70 79.77 -13.70
C ILE A 388 37.29 80.80 -12.64
N VAL A 389 36.81 80.37 -11.46
CA VAL A 389 36.47 81.29 -10.35
C VAL A 389 37.72 81.88 -9.68
N MET A 390 38.82 81.12 -9.57
CA MET A 390 40.07 81.64 -8.97
C MET A 390 40.81 82.67 -9.83
N ASN A 391 40.56 82.74 -11.14
CA ASN A 391 41.13 83.79 -12.00
C ASN A 391 40.40 85.15 -11.91
N ASN A 392 39.24 85.23 -11.26
CA ASN A 392 38.46 86.48 -11.15
C ASN A 392 38.50 87.13 -9.74
N ALA A 393 39.26 86.58 -8.79
CA ALA A 393 39.33 87.09 -7.41
C ALA A 393 40.69 87.67 -7.00
N THR A 394 41.67 87.74 -7.91
CA THR A 394 42.92 88.49 -7.68
C THR A 394 42.95 89.72 -8.56
N GLY A 395 42.26 90.78 -8.11
CA GLY A 395 42.31 92.09 -8.75
C GLY A 395 42.21 93.21 -7.72
N VAL A 396 43.37 93.82 -7.41
CA VAL A 396 43.56 95.24 -7.02
C VAL A 396 42.89 95.64 -5.68
N LYS A 397 43.56 96.10 -4.62
CA LYS A 397 44.75 96.94 -4.44
C LYS A 397 45.23 96.82 -2.99
#